data_AF-A0AAP6EEL7-F1
#
_entry.id   AF-A0AAP6EEL7-F1
#
_cell.length_a   1.000
_cell.length_b   1.000
_cell.length_c   1.000
_cell.angle_alpha   90.00
_cell.angle_beta   90.00
_cell.angle_gamma   90.00
#
_symmetry.space_group_name_H-M   'P 1'
#
loop_
_entity.id
_entity.type
_entity.pdbx_description
1 polymer ?
#
loop_
_entity_poly.entity_id
_entity_poly.type
_entity_poly.pdbx_seq_one_letter_code
_entity_poly.pdbx_strand_id
1 'polypeptide(L)'
;MEAIRTLIRNGHVVDTEPEPSARPATDVLIEDGRILAVGRGLPSAGAAVIDATDRLVLPGFVDAHRHLWQSALRAAAVDTDLGTYLGLLARTGPKFRPGDVYTATLAGALECLDSGITTQLDYSHITYSPEHADAAIDALGAAGLRAVYGYGTPVTGAPVTGGGDLADLYRVRTERLAADDALVTLAHAPLGPSFAPLEQVAEELRAARELGLRSTYHVAATPLAPRPISALRDAGLLGADLLFVHGNTLDDGELKLIADSGAAACAAPGAEAMLGDRAPVAGRLRRLGVTTGLGVDAVTSGPGDMFSVMRATLLASQIADEPRLTCADVLRMATLDGATALGLADRAGSLRPGKRADVVLLRLDGINCLTAERDPIAAIVTAAQPYNVETVLVGGRLVKSAGRLIHGDAGQLADDLREVAAAVA
;
A
#
# COMPACT_ATOMS: atom_id res chain seq x y z
N MET A 1 -2.49 -10.10 33.09
CA MET A 1 -1.87 -8.78 32.81
C MET A 1 -2.99 -7.76 32.81
N GLU A 2 -2.76 -6.56 33.34
CA GLU A 2 -3.68 -5.44 33.12
C GLU A 2 -3.70 -5.09 31.63
N ALA A 3 -4.88 -4.77 31.10
CA ALA A 3 -5.05 -4.38 29.70
C ALA A 3 -4.32 -3.06 29.42
N ILE A 4 -3.60 -2.97 28.30
CA ILE A 4 -2.90 -1.75 27.91
C ILE A 4 -3.90 -0.84 27.19
N ARG A 5 -4.17 0.32 27.77
CA ARG A 5 -5.13 1.29 27.22
C ARG A 5 -4.47 2.57 26.75
N THR A 6 -4.94 3.08 25.62
CA THR A 6 -4.60 4.40 25.10
C THR A 6 -5.88 5.14 24.73
N LEU A 7 -6.01 6.38 25.18
CA LEU A 7 -7.13 7.26 24.84
C LEU A 7 -6.61 8.41 23.98
N ILE A 8 -6.99 8.44 22.71
CA ILE A 8 -6.84 9.61 21.86
C ILE A 8 -8.04 10.50 22.15
N ARG A 9 -7.81 11.67 22.75
CA ARG A 9 -8.86 12.51 23.33
C ARG A 9 -9.08 13.78 22.52
N ASN A 10 -10.33 14.24 22.41
CA ASN A 10 -10.71 15.54 21.85
C ASN A 10 -10.32 15.75 20.37
N GLY A 11 -10.18 14.69 19.59
CA GLY A 11 -9.84 14.79 18.17
C GLY A 11 -10.99 15.25 17.29
N HIS A 12 -10.67 15.75 16.09
CA HIS A 12 -11.61 15.80 14.98
C HIS A 12 -11.51 14.48 14.21
N VAL A 13 -12.33 13.51 14.61
CA VAL A 13 -12.24 12.13 14.11
C VAL A 13 -12.86 12.03 12.73
N VAL A 14 -12.06 11.68 11.73
CA VAL A 14 -12.48 11.32 10.38
C VAL A 14 -12.55 9.80 10.28
N ASP A 15 -13.72 9.25 9.98
CA ASP A 15 -13.92 7.82 9.75
C ASP A 15 -14.42 7.61 8.32
N THR A 16 -14.06 6.50 7.70
CA THR A 16 -14.22 6.22 6.25
C THR A 16 -15.22 5.11 5.98
N GLU A 17 -15.78 4.52 7.03
CA GLU A 17 -16.84 3.51 6.98
C GLU A 17 -18.12 4.08 7.60
N PRO A 18 -19.34 3.83 7.08
CA PRO A 18 -19.62 3.26 5.75
C PRO A 18 -19.29 4.24 4.62
N GLU A 19 -19.16 5.54 4.89
CA GLU A 19 -18.65 6.57 3.98
C GLU A 19 -17.84 7.60 4.80
N PRO A 20 -16.90 8.34 4.18
CA PRO A 20 -16.14 9.39 4.85
C PRO A 20 -17.02 10.41 5.58
N SER A 21 -16.72 10.61 6.87
CA SER A 21 -17.40 11.58 7.73
C SER A 21 -16.43 12.13 8.79
N ALA A 22 -16.64 13.37 9.22
CA ALA A 22 -15.80 14.04 10.22
C ALA A 22 -16.62 14.45 11.45
N ARG A 23 -16.10 14.17 12.65
CA ARG A 23 -16.78 14.39 13.94
C ARG A 23 -15.87 15.15 14.91
N PRO A 24 -16.17 16.43 15.24
CA PRO A 24 -15.35 17.20 16.18
C PRO A 24 -15.56 16.74 17.63
N ALA A 25 -14.55 16.99 18.46
CA ALA A 25 -14.54 16.67 19.90
C ALA A 25 -14.93 15.20 20.16
N THR A 26 -14.23 14.29 19.49
CA THR A 26 -14.47 12.84 19.57
C THR A 26 -13.21 12.14 20.04
N ASP A 27 -13.39 11.14 20.90
CA ASP A 27 -12.34 10.31 21.46
C ASP A 27 -12.26 8.95 20.74
N VAL A 28 -11.08 8.35 20.73
CA VAL A 28 -10.83 6.97 20.30
C VAL A 28 -10.14 6.24 21.46
N LEU A 29 -10.83 5.25 22.04
CA LEU A 29 -10.29 4.39 23.09
C LEU A 29 -9.75 3.11 22.47
N ILE A 30 -8.48 2.81 22.79
CA ILE A 30 -7.74 1.65 22.32
C ILE A 30 -7.45 0.75 23.52
N GLU A 31 -7.67 -0.56 23.36
CA GLU A 31 -7.34 -1.60 24.33
C GLU A 31 -6.63 -2.74 23.61
N ASP A 32 -5.44 -3.11 24.07
CA ASP A 32 -4.63 -4.22 23.55
C ASP A 32 -4.48 -4.19 22.01
N GLY A 33 -4.24 -3.00 21.48
CA GLY A 33 -4.02 -2.76 20.05
C GLY A 33 -5.27 -2.76 19.17
N ARG A 34 -6.46 -2.82 19.77
CA ARG A 34 -7.75 -2.73 19.07
C ARG A 34 -8.52 -1.49 19.49
N ILE A 35 -9.31 -0.96 18.56
CA ILE A 35 -10.26 0.11 18.85
C ILE A 35 -11.39 -0.49 19.69
N LEU A 36 -11.52 -0.05 20.93
CA LEU A 36 -12.58 -0.48 21.84
C LEU A 36 -13.85 0.35 21.64
N ALA A 37 -13.70 1.67 21.52
CA ALA A 37 -14.81 2.59 21.35
C ALA A 37 -14.39 3.88 20.65
N VAL A 38 -15.34 4.50 19.93
CA VAL A 38 -15.21 5.84 19.36
C VAL A 38 -16.44 6.64 19.76
N GLY A 39 -16.24 7.80 20.39
CA GLY A 39 -17.35 8.57 20.96
C GLY A 39 -16.87 9.72 21.84
N ARG A 40 -17.78 10.40 22.52
CA ARG A 40 -17.44 11.53 23.39
C ARG A 40 -17.33 11.10 24.85
N GLY A 41 -16.36 11.66 25.57
CA GLY A 41 -16.26 11.48 27.03
C GLY A 41 -15.90 10.06 27.42
N LEU A 42 -15.07 9.39 26.62
CA LEU A 42 -14.62 8.03 26.94
C LEU A 42 -13.71 8.04 28.19
N PRO A 43 -13.75 6.99 29.01
CA PRO A 43 -13.03 6.96 30.28
C PRO A 43 -11.51 6.95 30.05
N SER A 44 -10.79 7.81 30.78
CA SER A 44 -9.31 7.86 30.77
C SER A 44 -8.66 7.02 31.87
N ALA A 45 -9.45 6.41 32.76
CA ALA A 45 -8.93 5.65 33.90
C ALA A 45 -8.08 4.46 33.40
N GLY A 46 -6.81 4.44 33.77
CA GLY A 46 -5.85 3.40 33.36
C GLY A 46 -5.37 3.51 31.91
N ALA A 47 -5.70 4.58 31.18
CA ALA A 47 -5.27 4.79 29.81
C ALA A 47 -4.17 5.85 29.70
N ALA A 48 -3.15 5.60 28.88
CA ALA A 48 -2.26 6.66 28.42
C ALA A 48 -3.04 7.63 27.52
N VAL A 49 -2.97 8.94 27.80
CA VAL A 49 -3.75 9.94 27.07
C VAL A 49 -2.91 10.62 26.00
N ILE A 50 -3.38 10.60 24.76
CA ILE A 50 -2.88 11.41 23.65
C ILE A 50 -3.91 12.53 23.42
N ASP A 51 -3.51 13.78 23.66
CA ASP A 51 -4.37 14.94 23.39
C ASP A 51 -4.36 15.24 21.89
N ALA A 52 -5.52 15.08 21.24
CA ALA A 52 -5.74 15.34 19.83
C ALA A 52 -6.56 16.62 19.61
N THR A 53 -6.66 17.51 20.61
CA THR A 53 -7.25 18.85 20.44
C THR A 53 -6.61 19.53 19.23
N ASP A 54 -7.41 20.08 18.31
CA ASP A 54 -6.94 20.70 17.05
C ASP A 54 -6.20 19.77 16.07
N ARG A 55 -6.32 18.44 16.23
CA ARG A 55 -5.80 17.45 15.28
C ARG A 55 -6.93 16.71 14.59
N LEU A 56 -6.70 16.33 13.33
CA LEU A 56 -7.52 15.28 12.70
C LEU A 56 -7.05 13.92 13.18
N VAL A 57 -7.98 13.02 13.46
CA VAL A 57 -7.71 11.61 13.80
C VAL A 57 -8.36 10.75 12.75
N LEU A 58 -7.60 9.96 12.01
CA LEU A 58 -8.11 9.16 10.88
C LEU A 58 -7.49 7.76 10.88
N PRO A 59 -8.09 6.77 10.18
CA PRO A 59 -7.41 5.53 9.89
C PRO A 59 -6.10 5.83 9.18
N GLY A 60 -5.04 5.08 9.50
CA GLY A 60 -3.83 5.19 8.71
C GLY A 60 -4.06 4.80 7.25
N PHE A 61 -3.29 5.40 6.35
CA PHE A 61 -3.43 5.16 4.93
C PHE A 61 -3.03 3.72 4.58
N VAL A 62 -3.66 3.20 3.53
CA VAL A 62 -3.39 1.87 2.98
C VAL A 62 -2.77 2.04 1.59
N ASP A 63 -1.50 1.67 1.47
CA ASP A 63 -0.77 1.62 0.22
C ASP A 63 -0.90 0.22 -0.39
N ALA A 64 -1.85 0.06 -1.32
CA ALA A 64 -2.23 -1.25 -1.83
C ALA A 64 -1.21 -1.84 -2.82
N HIS A 65 -0.19 -1.08 -3.23
CA HIS A 65 0.87 -1.55 -4.11
C HIS A 65 2.10 -0.65 -4.07
N ARG A 66 3.26 -1.21 -3.71
CA ARG A 66 4.55 -0.52 -3.71
C ARG A 66 5.73 -1.48 -3.88
N HIS A 67 6.85 -0.97 -4.38
CA HIS A 67 8.14 -1.67 -4.44
C HIS A 67 9.16 -1.08 -3.44
N LEU A 68 9.23 -1.59 -2.20
CA LEU A 68 10.02 -0.92 -1.16
C LEU A 68 11.53 -0.94 -1.40
N TRP A 69 12.06 -2.04 -1.92
CA TRP A 69 13.48 -2.20 -2.22
C TRP A 69 14.02 -1.14 -3.20
N GLN A 70 13.16 -0.51 -3.99
CA GLN A 70 13.54 0.55 -4.92
C GLN A 70 13.82 1.89 -4.22
N SER A 71 13.70 1.95 -2.89
CA SER A 71 14.05 3.15 -2.12
C SER A 71 15.51 3.55 -2.27
N ALA A 72 16.41 2.60 -2.59
CA ALA A 72 17.81 2.87 -2.97
C ALA A 72 17.99 3.41 -4.40
N LEU A 73 16.92 3.39 -5.22
CA LEU A 73 16.91 3.82 -6.62
C LEU A 73 16.09 5.10 -6.82
N ARG A 74 15.85 5.86 -5.74
CA ARG A 74 15.04 7.09 -5.80
C ARG A 74 15.54 8.05 -6.87
N ALA A 75 14.61 8.61 -7.63
CA ALA A 75 14.86 9.54 -8.75
C ALA A 75 15.75 8.99 -9.89
N ALA A 76 15.97 7.67 -9.97
CA ALA A 76 16.78 7.06 -11.03
C ALA A 76 16.01 6.80 -12.33
N ALA A 77 14.68 6.94 -12.34
CA ALA A 77 13.82 6.70 -13.51
C ALA A 77 12.83 7.85 -13.73
N VAL A 78 13.36 9.08 -13.82
CA VAL A 78 12.59 10.29 -14.15
C VAL A 78 12.68 10.57 -15.66
N ASP A 79 11.67 11.23 -16.22
CA ASP A 79 11.60 11.63 -17.64
C ASP A 79 11.82 10.46 -18.62
N THR A 80 11.19 9.32 -18.32
CA THR A 80 11.46 8.06 -19.01
C THR A 80 10.20 7.22 -19.20
N ASP A 81 10.31 6.12 -19.95
CA ASP A 81 9.22 5.20 -20.24
C ASP A 81 9.34 3.87 -19.46
N LEU A 82 8.27 3.08 -19.49
CA LEU A 82 8.23 1.75 -18.85
C LEU A 82 9.39 0.84 -19.27
N GLY A 83 9.77 0.86 -20.56
CA GLY A 83 10.84 0.01 -21.08
C GLY A 83 12.20 0.37 -20.47
N THR A 84 12.50 1.66 -20.37
CA THR A 84 13.74 2.18 -19.78
C THR A 84 13.78 1.93 -18.27
N TYR A 85 12.66 2.11 -17.57
CA TYR A 85 12.52 1.74 -16.15
C TYR A 85 12.77 0.24 -15.92
N LEU A 86 12.14 -0.65 -16.69
CA LEU A 86 12.39 -2.10 -16.58
C LEU A 86 13.85 -2.45 -16.89
N GLY A 87 14.46 -1.75 -17.86
CA GLY A 87 15.88 -1.87 -18.17
C GLY A 87 16.79 -1.43 -17.01
N LEU A 88 16.42 -0.41 -16.25
CA LEU A 88 17.12 -0.02 -15.02
C LEU A 88 17.07 -1.18 -14.01
N LEU A 89 15.88 -1.70 -13.72
CA LEU A 89 15.70 -2.79 -12.75
C LEU A 89 16.47 -4.05 -13.12
N ALA A 90 16.45 -4.44 -14.41
CA ALA A 90 17.18 -5.61 -14.87
C ALA A 90 18.71 -5.45 -14.73
N ARG A 91 19.24 -4.22 -14.76
CA ARG A 91 20.67 -3.95 -14.57
C ARG A 91 21.08 -3.83 -13.10
N THR A 92 20.23 -3.24 -12.27
CA THR A 92 20.55 -2.96 -10.86
C THR A 92 20.14 -4.11 -9.95
N GLY A 93 18.99 -4.72 -10.19
CA GLY A 93 18.40 -5.78 -9.37
C GLY A 93 19.38 -6.92 -9.06
N PRO A 94 20.04 -7.53 -10.05
CA PRO A 94 20.99 -8.64 -9.80
C PRO A 94 22.21 -8.29 -8.95
N LYS A 95 22.46 -7.00 -8.69
CA LYS A 95 23.57 -6.54 -7.85
C LYS A 95 23.19 -6.41 -6.38
N PHE A 96 21.90 -6.36 -6.04
CA PHE A 96 21.44 -6.31 -4.66
C PHE A 96 21.84 -7.60 -3.94
N ARG A 97 22.46 -7.45 -2.77
CA ARG A 97 22.66 -8.53 -1.82
C ARG A 97 21.49 -8.58 -0.84
N PRO A 98 21.28 -9.68 -0.10
CA PRO A 98 20.24 -9.73 0.94
C PRO A 98 20.29 -8.57 1.93
N GLY A 99 21.49 -8.18 2.40
CA GLY A 99 21.65 -7.01 3.29
C GLY A 99 21.21 -5.68 2.65
N ASP A 100 21.44 -5.52 1.35
CA ASP A 100 21.01 -4.32 0.61
C ASP A 100 19.48 -4.25 0.51
N VAL A 101 18.84 -5.41 0.30
CA VAL A 101 17.37 -5.53 0.30
C VAL A 101 16.80 -5.19 1.66
N TYR A 102 17.41 -5.67 2.76
CA TYR A 102 17.00 -5.30 4.12
C TYR A 102 17.01 -3.77 4.29
N THR A 103 18.16 -3.12 4.00
CA THR A 103 18.34 -1.68 4.17
C THR A 103 17.35 -0.87 3.33
N ALA A 104 17.20 -1.21 2.06
CA ALA A 104 16.31 -0.49 1.16
C ALA A 104 14.82 -0.67 1.53
N THR A 105 14.43 -1.90 1.91
CA THR A 105 13.06 -2.20 2.36
C THR A 105 12.74 -1.49 3.65
N LEU A 106 13.66 -1.47 4.62
CA LEU A 106 13.51 -0.76 5.89
C LEU A 106 13.34 0.75 5.65
N ALA A 107 14.16 1.35 4.79
CA ALA A 107 14.04 2.76 4.44
C ALA A 107 12.67 3.09 3.82
N GLY A 108 12.20 2.28 2.87
CA GLY A 108 10.87 2.45 2.29
C GLY A 108 9.75 2.30 3.30
N ALA A 109 9.82 1.30 4.19
CA ALA A 109 8.81 1.05 5.21
C ALA A 109 8.75 2.17 6.26
N LEU A 110 9.89 2.76 6.61
CA LEU A 110 9.94 3.92 7.49
C LEU A 110 9.39 5.18 6.82
N GLU A 111 9.60 5.38 5.51
CA GLU A 111 8.94 6.47 4.76
C GLU A 111 7.41 6.32 4.74
N CYS A 112 6.90 5.08 4.62
CA CYS A 112 5.46 4.81 4.79
C CYS A 112 4.96 5.35 6.14
N LEU A 113 5.59 4.93 7.24
CA LEU A 113 5.19 5.37 8.58
C LEU A 113 5.35 6.88 8.79
N ASP A 114 6.39 7.48 8.23
CA ASP A 114 6.61 8.92 8.36
C ASP A 114 5.53 9.73 7.62
N SER A 115 5.02 9.21 6.51
CA SER A 115 3.96 9.84 5.71
C SER A 115 2.54 9.41 6.08
N GLY A 116 2.36 8.60 7.13
CA GLY A 116 1.04 8.20 7.64
C GLY A 116 0.44 6.95 6.96
N ILE A 117 1.21 6.25 6.14
CA ILE A 117 0.84 4.92 5.64
C ILE A 117 1.13 3.90 6.75
N THR A 118 0.09 3.21 7.21
CA THR A 118 0.21 2.20 8.30
C THR A 118 0.06 0.78 7.80
N THR A 119 -0.53 0.60 6.61
CA THR A 119 -0.69 -0.70 5.94
C THR A 119 -0.15 -0.60 4.53
N GLN A 120 0.64 -1.58 4.10
CA GLN A 120 1.25 -1.58 2.78
C GLN A 120 1.35 -3.00 2.20
N LEU A 121 1.15 -3.13 0.88
CA LEU A 121 1.56 -4.32 0.12
C LEU A 121 2.90 -4.06 -0.55
N ASP A 122 3.93 -4.86 -0.20
CA ASP A 122 5.23 -4.85 -0.85
C ASP A 122 5.23 -5.87 -1.98
N TYR A 123 5.09 -5.40 -3.22
CA TYR A 123 5.30 -6.25 -4.38
C TYR A 123 6.82 -6.45 -4.51
N SER A 124 7.32 -7.51 -3.86
CA SER A 124 8.75 -7.74 -3.70
C SER A 124 9.28 -8.64 -4.80
N HIS A 125 9.74 -8.00 -5.87
CA HIS A 125 10.35 -8.64 -7.04
C HIS A 125 11.88 -8.55 -7.03
N ILE A 126 12.48 -8.60 -5.83
CA ILE A 126 13.93 -8.63 -5.63
C ILE A 126 14.40 -9.97 -5.04
N THR A 127 13.57 -11.00 -5.21
CA THR A 127 13.76 -12.33 -4.62
C THR A 127 14.64 -13.23 -5.49
N TYR A 128 15.93 -12.90 -5.58
CA TYR A 128 16.92 -13.72 -6.32
C TYR A 128 17.35 -14.98 -5.58
N SER A 129 17.12 -15.05 -4.27
CA SER A 129 17.37 -16.22 -3.43
C SER A 129 16.47 -16.18 -2.18
N PRO A 130 16.29 -17.31 -1.46
CA PRO A 130 15.58 -17.36 -0.18
C PRO A 130 16.02 -16.29 0.83
N GLU A 131 17.31 -15.96 0.87
CA GLU A 131 17.88 -14.97 1.77
C GLU A 131 17.41 -13.54 1.44
N HIS A 132 17.11 -13.24 0.17
CA HIS A 132 16.55 -11.93 -0.21
C HIS A 132 15.13 -11.77 0.33
N ALA A 133 14.31 -12.83 0.25
CA ALA A 133 12.98 -12.83 0.83
C ALA A 133 13.04 -12.67 2.35
N ASP A 134 13.91 -13.44 3.01
CA ASP A 134 14.06 -13.38 4.47
C ASP A 134 14.49 -11.98 4.93
N ALA A 135 15.44 -11.35 4.22
CA ALA A 135 15.88 -9.99 4.48
C ALA A 135 14.78 -8.93 4.34
N ALA A 136 13.94 -9.02 3.30
CA ALA A 136 12.81 -8.11 3.12
C ALA A 136 11.77 -8.29 4.25
N ILE A 137 11.46 -9.53 4.62
CA ILE A 137 10.52 -9.86 5.70
C ILE A 137 11.03 -9.33 7.05
N ASP A 138 12.33 -9.51 7.34
CA ASP A 138 12.94 -9.00 8.57
C ASP A 138 12.91 -7.47 8.63
N ALA A 139 13.15 -6.80 7.50
CA ALA A 139 13.06 -5.33 7.43
C ALA A 139 11.64 -4.81 7.71
N LEU A 140 10.61 -5.46 7.15
CA LEU A 140 9.21 -5.12 7.42
C LEU A 140 8.87 -5.32 8.90
N GLY A 141 9.34 -6.42 9.50
CA GLY A 141 9.20 -6.69 10.94
C GLY A 141 9.88 -5.63 11.80
N ALA A 142 11.11 -5.23 11.44
CA ALA A 142 11.87 -4.22 12.16
C ALA A 142 11.26 -2.80 12.07
N ALA A 143 10.68 -2.45 10.92
CA ALA A 143 9.93 -1.20 10.75
C ALA A 143 8.66 -1.17 11.62
N GLY A 144 8.02 -2.34 11.80
CA GLY A 144 6.79 -2.49 12.54
C GLY A 144 5.60 -1.75 11.91
N LEU A 145 5.61 -1.70 10.58
CA LEU A 145 4.52 -1.37 9.66
C LEU A 145 3.62 -2.62 9.49
N ARG A 146 2.31 -2.45 9.30
CA ARG A 146 1.48 -3.58 8.84
C ARG A 146 1.79 -3.83 7.37
N ALA A 147 2.28 -5.02 7.05
CA ALA A 147 2.71 -5.32 5.69
C ALA A 147 2.08 -6.61 5.15
N VAL A 148 1.75 -6.57 3.87
CA VAL A 148 1.51 -7.74 3.03
C VAL A 148 2.75 -7.92 2.16
N TYR A 149 3.65 -8.81 2.56
CA TYR A 149 4.81 -9.16 1.76
C TYR A 149 4.37 -9.98 0.56
N GLY A 150 4.43 -9.39 -0.63
CA GLY A 150 4.18 -10.05 -1.89
C GLY A 150 5.44 -10.75 -2.37
N TYR A 151 5.47 -12.07 -2.25
CA TYR A 151 6.57 -12.89 -2.78
C TYR A 151 6.52 -12.87 -4.30
N GLY A 152 7.43 -12.12 -4.92
CA GLY A 152 7.40 -11.85 -6.35
C GLY A 152 8.61 -12.36 -7.13
N THR A 153 8.41 -12.56 -8.42
CA THR A 153 9.42 -13.04 -9.37
C THR A 153 10.30 -11.87 -9.85
N PRO A 154 11.64 -11.96 -9.75
CA PRO A 154 12.52 -10.91 -10.24
C PRO A 154 12.35 -10.59 -11.73
N VAL A 155 12.48 -9.31 -12.07
CA VAL A 155 12.51 -8.85 -13.46
C VAL A 155 13.94 -9.01 -14.00
N THR A 156 14.17 -10.03 -14.84
CA THR A 156 15.53 -10.40 -15.31
C THR A 156 15.86 -10.02 -16.76
N GLY A 157 15.07 -9.16 -17.41
CA GLY A 157 15.23 -8.86 -18.85
C GLY A 157 14.61 -9.93 -19.76
N ALA A 158 14.46 -9.62 -21.05
CA ALA A 158 13.60 -10.40 -21.96
C ALA A 158 14.29 -11.62 -22.63
N PRO A 159 13.52 -12.68 -22.98
CA PRO A 159 12.23 -13.02 -22.40
C PRO A 159 12.47 -13.72 -21.06
N VAL A 160 11.79 -13.21 -20.02
CA VAL A 160 11.79 -13.80 -18.67
C VAL A 160 11.22 -15.21 -18.79
N THR A 161 12.11 -16.19 -18.90
CA THR A 161 11.80 -17.61 -18.81
C THR A 161 12.23 -18.03 -17.41
N GLY A 162 11.29 -17.97 -16.48
CA GLY A 162 11.52 -18.29 -15.08
C GLY A 162 10.24 -18.08 -14.30
N GLY A 163 9.67 -19.17 -13.78
CA GLY A 163 8.59 -19.10 -12.79
C GLY A 163 9.10 -18.56 -11.46
N GLY A 164 8.17 -18.14 -10.60
CA GLY A 164 8.51 -17.94 -9.19
C GLY A 164 9.07 -19.23 -8.59
N ASP A 165 9.98 -19.10 -7.62
CA ASP A 165 10.44 -20.25 -6.85
C ASP A 165 9.32 -20.70 -5.90
N LEU A 166 8.48 -21.63 -6.37
CA LEU A 166 7.37 -22.16 -5.60
C LEU A 166 7.86 -22.89 -4.34
N ALA A 167 9.00 -23.58 -4.40
CA ALA A 167 9.52 -24.28 -3.24
C ALA A 167 9.85 -23.30 -2.11
N ASP A 168 10.44 -22.15 -2.44
CA ASP A 168 10.69 -21.09 -1.48
C ASP A 168 9.40 -20.38 -1.03
N LEU A 169 8.40 -20.19 -1.91
CA LEU A 169 7.08 -19.69 -1.50
C LEU A 169 6.44 -20.59 -0.42
N TYR A 170 6.52 -21.92 -0.59
CA TYR A 170 6.08 -22.88 0.43
C TYR A 170 6.88 -22.70 1.72
N ARG A 171 8.22 -22.61 1.65
CA ARG A 171 9.08 -22.38 2.81
C ARG A 171 8.71 -21.11 3.56
N VAL A 172 8.57 -19.97 2.87
CA VAL A 172 8.19 -18.69 3.48
C VAL A 172 6.83 -18.81 4.16
N ARG A 173 5.84 -19.44 3.52
CA ARG A 173 4.53 -19.67 4.13
C ARG A 173 4.60 -20.54 5.38
N THR A 174 5.39 -21.60 5.40
CA THR A 174 5.41 -22.56 6.52
C THR A 174 6.37 -22.18 7.65
N GLU A 175 7.49 -21.53 7.35
CA GLU A 175 8.58 -21.30 8.30
C GLU A 175 8.69 -19.84 8.76
N ARG A 176 8.18 -18.87 7.97
CA ARG A 176 8.37 -17.43 8.22
C ARG A 176 7.06 -16.70 8.50
N LEU A 177 6.06 -16.89 7.64
CA LEU A 177 4.80 -16.12 7.60
C LEU A 177 3.57 -17.05 7.61
N ALA A 178 3.49 -17.91 8.62
CA ALA A 178 2.38 -18.86 8.79
C ALA A 178 1.10 -18.23 9.38
N ALA A 179 1.24 -17.13 10.12
CA ALA A 179 0.12 -16.50 10.82
C ALA A 179 -0.53 -15.41 9.99
N ASP A 180 -1.82 -15.59 9.67
CA ASP A 180 -2.58 -14.63 8.86
C ASP A 180 -3.03 -13.40 9.65
N ASP A 181 -2.87 -13.37 10.98
CA ASP A 181 -3.22 -12.23 11.85
C ASP A 181 -2.01 -11.43 12.36
N ALA A 182 -0.81 -11.82 11.94
CA ALA A 182 0.44 -11.15 12.25
C ALA A 182 0.52 -9.75 11.63
N LEU A 183 1.54 -9.00 12.04
CA LEU A 183 1.78 -7.65 11.51
C LEU A 183 2.29 -7.69 10.06
N VAL A 184 3.14 -8.68 9.75
CA VAL A 184 3.59 -8.99 8.40
C VAL A 184 2.92 -10.30 7.96
N THR A 185 2.28 -10.28 6.81
CA THR A 185 1.54 -11.41 6.21
C THR A 185 2.04 -11.67 4.80
N LEU A 186 1.71 -12.83 4.22
CA LEU A 186 2.18 -13.25 2.91
C LEU A 186 1.09 -13.09 1.84
N ALA A 187 1.48 -12.61 0.67
CA ALA A 187 0.74 -12.73 -0.58
C ALA A 187 1.67 -13.25 -1.68
N HIS A 188 1.07 -13.70 -2.77
CA HIS A 188 1.79 -14.15 -3.96
C HIS A 188 1.79 -13.04 -5.02
N ALA A 189 2.95 -12.69 -5.58
CA ALA A 189 3.11 -11.52 -6.45
C ALA A 189 3.95 -11.80 -7.72
N PRO A 190 3.63 -12.83 -8.52
CA PRO A 190 4.40 -13.16 -9.72
C PRO A 190 4.02 -12.24 -10.89
N LEU A 191 4.67 -12.41 -12.03
CA LEU A 191 4.47 -11.58 -13.24
C LEU A 191 3.02 -11.46 -13.70
N GLY A 192 2.23 -12.54 -13.60
CA GLY A 192 0.81 -12.54 -13.91
C GLY A 192 0.45 -12.65 -15.40
N PRO A 193 -0.84 -12.53 -15.75
CA PRO A 193 -1.41 -12.94 -17.05
C PRO A 193 -1.01 -12.06 -18.23
N SER A 194 -0.41 -10.88 -17.97
CA SER A 194 0.02 -9.98 -19.04
C SER A 194 1.45 -10.25 -19.52
N PHE A 195 2.25 -10.93 -18.69
CA PHE A 195 3.70 -11.03 -18.83
C PHE A 195 4.25 -12.45 -18.72
N ALA A 196 3.43 -13.44 -18.33
CA ALA A 196 3.80 -14.85 -18.28
C ALA A 196 2.81 -15.72 -19.09
N PRO A 197 3.23 -16.88 -19.60
CA PRO A 197 2.33 -17.87 -20.21
C PRO A 197 1.19 -18.26 -19.27
N LEU A 198 -0.01 -18.45 -19.82
CA LEU A 198 -1.20 -18.74 -19.01
C LEU A 198 -1.08 -20.05 -18.23
N GLU A 199 -0.38 -21.04 -18.78
CA GLU A 199 -0.12 -22.32 -18.12
C GLU A 199 0.70 -22.13 -16.83
N GLN A 200 1.73 -21.29 -16.89
CA GLN A 200 2.54 -20.92 -15.73
C GLN A 200 1.70 -20.16 -14.69
N VAL A 201 0.94 -19.15 -15.13
CA VAL A 201 0.04 -18.38 -14.23
C VAL A 201 -0.96 -19.31 -13.54
N ALA A 202 -1.48 -20.31 -14.25
CA ALA A 202 -2.40 -21.29 -13.70
C ALA A 202 -1.74 -22.21 -12.66
N GLU A 203 -0.48 -22.62 -12.87
CA GLU A 203 0.29 -23.41 -11.90
C GLU A 203 0.54 -22.61 -10.63
N GLU A 204 1.10 -21.40 -10.77
CA GLU A 204 1.47 -20.56 -9.64
C GLU A 204 0.24 -20.11 -8.83
N LEU A 205 -0.87 -19.77 -9.50
CA LEU A 205 -2.12 -19.41 -8.81
C LEU A 205 -2.75 -20.60 -8.06
N ARG A 206 -2.64 -21.83 -8.59
CA ARG A 206 -3.12 -23.02 -7.86
C ARG A 206 -2.29 -23.24 -6.59
N ALA A 207 -0.97 -23.12 -6.67
CA ALA A 207 -0.09 -23.21 -5.49
C ALA A 207 -0.42 -22.12 -4.46
N ALA A 208 -0.60 -20.87 -4.88
CA ALA A 208 -0.99 -19.78 -3.99
C ALA A 208 -2.33 -20.07 -3.27
N ARG A 209 -3.33 -20.59 -4.00
CA ARG A 209 -4.63 -20.97 -3.41
C ARG A 209 -4.53 -22.16 -2.46
N GLU A 210 -3.69 -23.15 -2.75
CA GLU A 210 -3.39 -24.27 -1.85
C GLU A 210 -2.81 -23.76 -0.51
N LEU A 211 -1.97 -22.72 -0.58
CA LEU A 211 -1.38 -22.05 0.58
C LEU A 211 -2.32 -21.07 1.30
N GLY A 212 -3.53 -20.86 0.78
CA GLY A 212 -4.51 -19.89 1.30
C GLY A 212 -4.15 -18.43 1.04
N LEU A 213 -3.32 -18.16 0.03
CA LEU A 213 -2.79 -16.83 -0.28
C LEU A 213 -3.66 -16.10 -1.31
N ARG A 214 -3.75 -14.77 -1.16
CA ARG A 214 -4.20 -13.88 -2.23
C ARG A 214 -3.07 -13.68 -3.24
N SER A 215 -3.42 -13.42 -4.51
CA SER A 215 -2.44 -13.10 -5.55
C SER A 215 -2.60 -11.69 -6.08
N THR A 216 -1.49 -11.00 -6.36
CA THR A 216 -1.47 -9.67 -6.97
C THR A 216 -0.69 -9.70 -8.28
N TYR A 217 -1.21 -9.04 -9.32
CA TYR A 217 -0.60 -9.02 -10.65
C TYR A 217 -0.56 -7.61 -11.23
N HIS A 218 0.57 -7.24 -11.84
CA HIS A 218 0.56 -6.13 -12.80
C HIS A 218 -0.21 -6.55 -14.05
N VAL A 219 -1.11 -5.70 -14.52
CA VAL A 219 -1.88 -5.98 -15.74
C VAL A 219 -1.85 -4.85 -16.75
N ALA A 220 -1.71 -5.24 -18.01
CA ALA A 220 -1.76 -4.36 -19.16
C ALA A 220 -2.24 -5.15 -20.39
N ALA A 221 -2.86 -4.46 -21.35
CA ALA A 221 -3.03 -5.03 -22.68
C ALA A 221 -1.66 -5.02 -23.39
N THR A 222 -1.14 -6.20 -23.71
CA THR A 222 0.15 -6.35 -24.43
C THR A 222 -0.04 -7.04 -25.77
N PRO A 223 0.92 -6.99 -26.71
CA PRO A 223 0.83 -7.74 -27.96
C PRO A 223 0.68 -9.26 -27.76
N LEU A 224 1.23 -9.80 -26.66
CA LEU A 224 1.17 -11.23 -26.33
C LEU A 224 -0.08 -11.58 -25.50
N ALA A 225 -0.60 -10.63 -24.72
CA ALA A 225 -1.78 -10.78 -23.89
C ALA A 225 -2.69 -9.55 -24.06
N PRO A 226 -3.42 -9.43 -25.19
CA PRO A 226 -4.27 -8.27 -25.44
C PRO A 226 -5.50 -8.24 -24.54
N ARG A 227 -5.89 -9.39 -23.98
CA ARG A 227 -7.09 -9.56 -23.13
C ARG A 227 -6.79 -10.47 -21.93
N PRO A 228 -5.91 -10.04 -21.01
CA PRO A 228 -5.40 -10.89 -19.94
C PRO A 228 -6.47 -11.30 -18.91
N ILE A 229 -7.49 -10.46 -18.68
CA ILE A 229 -8.56 -10.76 -17.71
C ILE A 229 -9.55 -11.75 -18.31
N SER A 230 -9.89 -11.61 -19.60
CA SER A 230 -10.68 -12.63 -20.31
C SER A 230 -9.97 -13.98 -20.33
N ALA A 231 -8.65 -14.01 -20.54
CA ALA A 231 -7.88 -15.26 -20.50
C ALA A 231 -7.99 -15.98 -19.15
N LEU A 232 -7.89 -15.24 -18.04
CA LEU A 232 -8.12 -15.80 -16.69
C LEU A 232 -9.56 -16.30 -16.51
N ARG A 233 -10.57 -15.56 -16.99
CA ARG A 233 -11.97 -15.99 -16.93
C ARG A 233 -12.18 -17.28 -17.69
N ASP A 234 -11.70 -17.35 -18.93
CA ASP A 234 -11.92 -18.50 -19.83
C ASP A 234 -11.21 -19.76 -19.32
N ALA A 235 -10.11 -19.59 -18.59
CA ALA A 235 -9.41 -20.67 -17.88
C ALA A 235 -10.03 -21.03 -16.51
N GLY A 236 -11.06 -20.32 -16.05
CA GLY A 236 -11.68 -20.54 -14.74
C GLY A 236 -10.81 -20.12 -13.56
N LEU A 237 -9.89 -19.16 -13.77
CA LEU A 237 -8.91 -18.71 -12.79
C LEU A 237 -9.28 -17.37 -12.12
N LEU A 238 -10.12 -16.56 -12.75
CA LEU A 238 -10.52 -15.24 -12.25
C LEU A 238 -11.40 -15.36 -10.98
N GLY A 239 -11.06 -14.64 -9.90
CA GLY A 239 -11.78 -14.70 -8.62
C GLY A 239 -11.43 -13.60 -7.63
N ALA A 240 -12.18 -13.52 -6.53
CA ALA A 240 -12.10 -12.45 -5.51
C ALA A 240 -10.82 -12.45 -4.65
N ASP A 241 -9.99 -13.48 -4.79
CA ASP A 241 -8.67 -13.60 -4.20
C ASP A 241 -7.57 -12.86 -4.99
N LEU A 242 -7.93 -12.21 -6.11
CA LEU A 242 -7.02 -11.49 -6.98
C LEU A 242 -7.06 -9.97 -6.76
N LEU A 243 -5.87 -9.36 -6.82
CA LEU A 243 -5.65 -7.92 -6.90
C LEU A 243 -4.94 -7.58 -8.22
N PHE A 244 -5.55 -6.73 -9.03
CA PHE A 244 -4.95 -6.28 -10.28
C PHE A 244 -4.40 -4.86 -10.16
N VAL A 245 -3.11 -4.69 -10.43
CA VAL A 245 -2.42 -3.40 -10.36
C VAL A 245 -2.39 -2.79 -11.75
N HIS A 246 -2.70 -1.50 -11.84
CA HIS A 246 -2.91 -0.75 -13.08
C HIS A 246 -4.18 -1.17 -13.85
N GLY A 247 -4.05 -1.48 -15.13
CA GLY A 247 -5.16 -1.70 -16.05
C GLY A 247 -5.56 -0.46 -16.86
N ASN A 248 -4.79 0.63 -16.82
CA ASN A 248 -5.07 1.84 -17.61
C ASN A 248 -5.09 1.59 -19.13
N THR A 249 -4.38 0.56 -19.61
CA THR A 249 -4.38 0.14 -21.04
C THR A 249 -5.47 -0.87 -21.40
N LEU A 250 -6.15 -1.46 -20.41
CA LEU A 250 -7.26 -2.40 -20.63
C LEU A 250 -8.51 -1.64 -21.09
N ASP A 251 -9.36 -2.30 -21.89
CA ASP A 251 -10.68 -1.78 -22.24
C ASP A 251 -11.68 -1.95 -21.08
N ASP A 252 -12.82 -1.24 -21.14
CA ASP A 252 -13.84 -1.30 -20.08
C ASP A 252 -14.46 -2.71 -19.94
N GLY A 253 -14.42 -3.54 -20.98
CA GLY A 253 -14.89 -4.91 -20.93
C GLY A 253 -14.01 -5.78 -20.03
N GLU A 254 -12.69 -5.67 -20.15
CA GLU A 254 -11.74 -6.35 -19.25
C GLU A 254 -11.87 -5.83 -17.81
N LEU A 255 -11.99 -4.52 -17.61
CA LEU A 255 -12.17 -3.94 -16.27
C LEU A 255 -13.50 -4.39 -15.63
N LYS A 256 -14.57 -4.53 -16.41
CA LYS A 256 -15.86 -5.03 -15.93
C LYS A 256 -15.79 -6.48 -15.44
N LEU A 257 -14.94 -7.32 -16.06
CA LEU A 257 -14.72 -8.68 -15.59
C LEU A 257 -14.06 -8.72 -14.20
N ILE A 258 -13.18 -7.75 -13.90
CA ILE A 258 -12.62 -7.60 -12.55
C ILE A 258 -13.75 -7.40 -11.54
N ALA A 259 -14.64 -6.44 -11.79
CA ALA A 259 -15.80 -6.18 -10.93
C ALA A 259 -16.70 -7.42 -10.78
N ASP A 260 -17.06 -8.07 -11.89
CA ASP A 260 -17.99 -9.21 -11.90
C ASP A 260 -17.45 -10.44 -11.17
N SER A 261 -16.13 -10.58 -11.09
CA SER A 261 -15.48 -11.67 -10.36
C SER A 261 -15.33 -11.43 -8.86
N GLY A 262 -15.58 -10.20 -8.40
CA GLY A 262 -15.28 -9.76 -7.04
C GLY A 262 -13.78 -9.53 -6.78
N ALA A 263 -12.93 -9.61 -7.80
CA ALA A 263 -11.53 -9.20 -7.71
C ALA A 263 -11.43 -7.69 -7.46
N ALA A 264 -10.31 -7.29 -6.86
CA ALA A 264 -10.02 -5.89 -6.59
C ALA A 264 -8.98 -5.35 -7.57
N ALA A 265 -8.85 -4.02 -7.60
CA ALA A 265 -7.80 -3.34 -8.34
C ALA A 265 -7.03 -2.33 -7.48
N CYS A 266 -5.83 -2.00 -7.91
CA CYS A 266 -5.02 -0.92 -7.35
C CYS A 266 -4.63 0.05 -8.48
N ALA A 267 -5.05 1.30 -8.35
CA ALA A 267 -4.61 2.37 -9.25
C ALA A 267 -3.36 3.05 -8.70
N ALA A 268 -2.36 3.25 -9.56
CA ALA A 268 -1.11 3.92 -9.22
C ALA A 268 -0.94 5.17 -10.09
N PRO A 269 -1.72 6.24 -9.86
CA PRO A 269 -1.87 7.36 -10.81
C PRO A 269 -0.56 8.08 -11.13
N GLY A 270 0.37 8.16 -10.18
CA GLY A 270 1.69 8.75 -10.41
C GLY A 270 2.49 7.93 -11.42
N ALA A 271 2.65 6.63 -11.19
CA ALA A 271 3.36 5.74 -12.10
C ALA A 271 2.63 5.56 -13.44
N GLU A 272 1.30 5.43 -13.43
CA GLU A 272 0.48 5.35 -14.65
C GLU A 272 0.63 6.57 -15.55
N ALA A 273 0.75 7.77 -14.97
CA ALA A 273 0.96 9.00 -15.72
C ALA A 273 2.42 9.20 -16.14
N MET A 274 3.39 8.77 -15.32
CA MET A 274 4.82 8.97 -15.58
C MET A 274 5.41 7.94 -16.55
N LEU A 275 4.99 6.67 -16.44
CA LEU A 275 5.57 5.54 -17.19
C LEU A 275 4.59 4.94 -18.21
N GLY A 276 3.30 5.25 -18.10
CA GLY A 276 2.26 4.78 -18.99
C GLY A 276 1.98 5.72 -20.17
N ASP A 277 1.24 5.22 -21.15
CA ASP A 277 0.81 5.96 -22.34
C ASP A 277 -0.68 6.37 -22.29
N ARG A 278 -1.36 6.09 -21.17
CA ARG A 278 -2.79 6.39 -20.96
C ARG A 278 -3.05 7.06 -19.62
N ALA A 279 -4.15 7.81 -19.58
CA ALA A 279 -4.64 8.43 -18.36
C ALA A 279 -4.81 7.41 -17.21
N PRO A 280 -4.56 7.83 -15.95
CA PRO A 280 -4.77 6.98 -14.80
C PRO A 280 -6.15 6.33 -14.72
N VAL A 281 -6.22 5.08 -14.25
CA VAL A 281 -7.39 4.21 -14.40
C VAL A 281 -8.44 4.34 -13.29
N ALA A 282 -8.09 5.01 -12.19
CA ALA A 282 -8.88 5.07 -10.96
C ALA A 282 -10.39 5.37 -11.17
N GLY A 283 -10.73 6.40 -11.95
CA GLY A 283 -12.14 6.74 -12.18
C GLY A 283 -12.87 5.74 -13.07
N ARG A 284 -12.20 5.12 -14.05
CA ARG A 284 -12.77 4.03 -14.86
C ARG A 284 -13.14 2.83 -13.98
N LEU A 285 -12.22 2.41 -13.12
CA LEU A 285 -12.46 1.32 -12.17
C LEU A 285 -13.65 1.62 -11.25
N ARG A 286 -13.70 2.83 -10.68
CA ARG A 286 -14.78 3.26 -9.80
C ARG A 286 -16.14 3.23 -10.50
N ARG A 287 -16.23 3.77 -11.73
CA ARG A 287 -17.48 3.76 -12.51
C ARG A 287 -17.99 2.36 -12.82
N LEU A 288 -17.09 1.41 -13.02
CA LEU A 288 -17.43 0.02 -13.32
C LEU A 288 -17.72 -0.81 -12.05
N GLY A 289 -17.61 -0.21 -10.86
CA GLY A 289 -17.92 -0.85 -9.59
C GLY A 289 -16.79 -1.76 -9.07
N VAL A 290 -15.56 -1.57 -9.53
CA VAL A 290 -14.40 -2.32 -9.02
C VAL A 290 -13.99 -1.75 -7.65
N THR A 291 -13.83 -2.62 -6.65
CA THR A 291 -13.16 -2.23 -5.38
C THR A 291 -11.74 -1.81 -5.69
N THR A 292 -11.42 -0.54 -5.45
CA THR A 292 -10.17 0.08 -5.91
C THR A 292 -9.39 0.69 -4.75
N GLY A 293 -8.19 0.16 -4.49
CA GLY A 293 -7.19 0.80 -3.64
C GLY A 293 -6.29 1.75 -4.43
N LEU A 294 -5.48 2.53 -3.71
CA LEU A 294 -4.43 3.36 -4.29
C LEU A 294 -3.04 2.81 -3.94
N GLY A 295 -2.11 2.94 -4.88
CA GLY A 295 -0.71 2.53 -4.72
C GLY A 295 0.25 3.68 -5.01
N VAL A 296 1.33 3.76 -4.24
CA VAL A 296 2.49 4.61 -4.55
C VAL A 296 3.27 4.04 -5.72
N ASP A 297 3.33 2.71 -5.82
CA ASP A 297 4.13 1.96 -6.79
C ASP A 297 5.65 2.20 -6.60
N ALA A 298 6.31 2.90 -7.53
CA ALA A 298 7.76 3.06 -7.55
C ALA A 298 8.19 4.49 -7.16
N VAL A 299 9.07 4.59 -6.15
CA VAL A 299 9.69 5.88 -5.75
C VAL A 299 10.85 6.31 -6.66
N THR A 300 11.14 5.53 -7.70
CA THR A 300 12.16 5.85 -8.71
C THR A 300 11.78 7.06 -9.56
N SER A 301 10.48 7.35 -9.68
CA SER A 301 9.90 8.35 -10.58
C SER A 301 8.94 9.32 -9.89
N GLY A 302 8.73 9.19 -8.57
CA GLY A 302 7.72 9.98 -7.85
C GLY A 302 7.90 9.99 -6.34
N PRO A 303 7.05 10.76 -5.63
CA PRO A 303 7.06 10.83 -4.17
C PRO A 303 6.56 9.53 -3.53
N GLY A 304 7.03 9.24 -2.32
CA GLY A 304 6.68 8.02 -1.57
C GLY A 304 5.49 8.14 -0.62
N ASP A 305 4.58 9.11 -0.85
CA ASP A 305 3.52 9.48 0.09
C ASP A 305 2.09 9.42 -0.50
N MET A 306 1.12 9.05 0.34
CA MET A 306 -0.29 8.90 -0.08
C MET A 306 -0.98 10.24 -0.38
N PHE A 307 -0.54 11.36 0.19
CA PHE A 307 -1.15 12.67 -0.13
C PHE A 307 -0.93 13.03 -1.59
N SER A 308 0.26 12.77 -2.11
CA SER A 308 0.60 12.97 -3.51
C SER A 308 -0.20 12.03 -4.43
N VAL A 309 -0.37 10.76 -4.04
CA VAL A 309 -1.18 9.78 -4.76
C VAL A 309 -2.67 10.18 -4.80
N MET A 310 -3.22 10.62 -3.66
CA MET A 310 -4.60 11.12 -3.59
C MET A 310 -4.83 12.33 -4.49
N ARG A 311 -3.92 13.32 -4.47
CA ARG A 311 -4.01 14.48 -5.36
C ARG A 311 -3.91 14.10 -6.83
N ALA A 312 -2.98 13.23 -7.20
CA ALA A 312 -2.83 12.76 -8.57
C ALA A 312 -4.11 12.04 -9.05
N THR A 313 -4.70 11.19 -8.19
CA THR A 313 -5.98 10.51 -8.46
C THR A 313 -7.09 11.52 -8.75
N LEU A 314 -7.27 12.49 -7.85
CA LEU A 314 -8.34 13.47 -7.95
C LEU A 314 -8.20 14.30 -9.24
N LEU A 315 -7.00 14.83 -9.50
CA LEU A 315 -6.72 15.69 -10.66
C LEU A 315 -6.87 14.94 -11.99
N ALA A 316 -6.36 13.71 -12.08
CA ALA A 316 -6.55 12.88 -13.27
C ALA A 316 -8.04 12.68 -13.56
N SER A 317 -8.83 12.43 -12.51
CA SER A 317 -10.28 12.24 -12.67
C SER A 317 -11.02 13.50 -13.11
N GLN A 318 -10.57 14.70 -12.70
CA GLN A 318 -11.18 15.95 -13.16
C GLN A 318 -11.04 16.19 -14.67
N ILE A 319 -10.07 15.53 -15.31
CA ILE A 319 -9.76 15.70 -16.73
C ILE A 319 -10.36 14.55 -17.56
N ALA A 320 -10.26 13.32 -17.07
CA ALA A 320 -10.47 12.12 -17.88
C ALA A 320 -11.80 11.40 -17.65
N ASP A 321 -12.54 11.71 -16.58
CA ASP A 321 -13.65 10.89 -16.10
C ASP A 321 -15.00 11.62 -16.00
N GLU A 322 -16.08 10.88 -16.23
CA GLU A 322 -17.47 11.31 -15.97
C GLU A 322 -18.31 10.10 -15.50
N PRO A 323 -18.85 10.08 -14.26
CA PRO A 323 -18.68 11.10 -13.22
C PRO A 323 -17.24 11.15 -12.69
N ARG A 324 -16.86 12.34 -12.22
CA ARG A 324 -15.58 12.63 -11.60
C ARG A 324 -15.54 12.11 -10.17
N LEU A 325 -14.36 11.72 -9.70
CA LEU A 325 -14.14 11.37 -8.30
C LEU A 325 -14.25 12.60 -7.38
N THR A 326 -14.80 12.38 -6.19
CA THR A 326 -14.81 13.36 -5.10
C THR A 326 -13.64 13.15 -4.14
N CYS A 327 -13.37 14.12 -3.25
CA CYS A 327 -12.39 13.91 -2.17
C CYS A 327 -12.79 12.76 -1.23
N ALA A 328 -14.09 12.54 -1.02
CA ALA A 328 -14.57 11.42 -0.23
C ALA A 328 -14.24 10.07 -0.92
N ASP A 329 -14.49 9.95 -2.23
CA ASP A 329 -14.10 8.74 -2.98
C ASP A 329 -12.61 8.46 -2.84
N VAL A 330 -11.77 9.48 -3.06
CA VAL A 330 -10.31 9.34 -3.01
C VAL A 330 -9.81 8.97 -1.62
N LEU A 331 -10.33 9.61 -0.56
CA LEU A 331 -9.93 9.27 0.82
C LEU A 331 -10.35 7.84 1.19
N ARG A 332 -11.52 7.41 0.72
CA ARG A 332 -11.99 6.03 0.91
C ARG A 332 -11.10 5.02 0.18
N MET A 333 -10.67 5.33 -1.04
CA MET A 333 -9.71 4.52 -1.81
C MET A 333 -8.34 4.40 -1.10
N ALA A 334 -7.87 5.50 -0.49
CA ALA A 334 -6.63 5.54 0.30
C ALA A 334 -6.73 4.86 1.68
N THR A 335 -7.90 4.36 2.08
CA THR A 335 -8.15 3.76 3.40
C THR A 335 -8.95 2.47 3.30
N LEU A 336 -10.27 2.52 3.40
CA LEU A 336 -11.14 1.36 3.52
C LEU A 336 -11.16 0.50 2.26
N ASP A 337 -11.24 1.10 1.08
CA ASP A 337 -11.27 0.32 -0.17
C ASP A 337 -9.89 -0.29 -0.47
N GLY A 338 -8.80 0.40 -0.09
CA GLY A 338 -7.45 -0.19 -0.07
C GLY A 338 -7.34 -1.39 0.88
N ALA A 339 -7.83 -1.27 2.11
CA ALA A 339 -7.88 -2.39 3.05
C ALA A 339 -8.75 -3.54 2.51
N THR A 340 -9.86 -3.23 1.85
CA THR A 340 -10.74 -4.24 1.22
C THR A 340 -10.03 -4.95 0.08
N ALA A 341 -9.32 -4.23 -0.79
CA ALA A 341 -8.55 -4.79 -1.89
C ALA A 341 -7.48 -5.78 -1.41
N LEU A 342 -6.86 -5.49 -0.26
CA LEU A 342 -5.88 -6.35 0.40
C LEU A 342 -6.50 -7.50 1.22
N GLY A 343 -7.83 -7.56 1.37
CA GLY A 343 -8.50 -8.54 2.22
C GLY A 343 -8.32 -8.29 3.73
N LEU A 344 -8.12 -7.04 4.12
CA LEU A 344 -7.84 -6.58 5.49
C LEU A 344 -8.91 -5.63 6.06
N ALA A 345 -10.06 -5.49 5.38
CA ALA A 345 -11.12 -4.57 5.80
C ALA A 345 -11.72 -4.90 7.17
N ASP A 346 -11.62 -6.15 7.66
CA ASP A 346 -12.02 -6.54 9.01
C ASP A 346 -11.06 -6.00 10.10
N ARG A 347 -9.89 -5.49 9.70
CA ARG A 347 -8.79 -5.12 10.62
C ARG A 347 -8.32 -3.68 10.47
N ALA A 348 -8.32 -3.13 9.25
CA ALA A 348 -7.74 -1.83 8.94
C ALA A 348 -8.69 -0.98 8.08
N GLY A 349 -8.26 0.25 7.78
CA GLY A 349 -8.93 1.14 6.82
C GLY A 349 -10.13 1.91 7.37
N SER A 350 -10.56 1.71 8.62
CA SER A 350 -11.58 2.54 9.29
C SER A 350 -11.42 2.56 10.82
N LEU A 351 -12.06 3.50 11.50
CA LEU A 351 -11.97 3.64 12.96
C LEU A 351 -13.15 2.94 13.68
N ARG A 352 -13.43 1.69 13.30
CA ARG A 352 -14.55 0.92 13.84
C ARG A 352 -14.15 0.06 15.04
N PRO A 353 -14.99 -0.05 16.09
CA PRO A 353 -14.73 -0.96 17.21
C PRO A 353 -14.42 -2.39 16.75
N GLY A 354 -13.44 -3.02 17.39
CA GLY A 354 -12.93 -4.36 17.06
C GLY A 354 -11.76 -4.38 16.07
N LYS A 355 -11.64 -3.35 15.20
CA LYS A 355 -10.51 -3.23 14.27
C LYS A 355 -9.20 -2.91 14.98
N ARG A 356 -8.07 -3.12 14.31
CA ARG A 356 -6.74 -2.76 14.81
C ARG A 356 -6.62 -1.24 14.88
N ALA A 357 -5.92 -0.75 15.89
CA ALA A 357 -5.68 0.67 16.06
C ALA A 357 -4.51 1.15 15.17
N ASP A 358 -4.76 1.13 13.85
CA ASP A 358 -3.90 1.72 12.83
C ASP A 358 -4.38 3.17 12.59
N VAL A 359 -3.81 4.13 13.33
CA VAL A 359 -4.36 5.49 13.48
C VAL A 359 -3.30 6.54 13.16
N VAL A 360 -3.70 7.60 12.46
CA VAL A 360 -2.87 8.77 12.18
C VAL A 360 -3.49 10.00 12.81
N LEU A 361 -2.65 10.89 13.37
CA LEU A 361 -3.03 12.24 13.76
C LEU A 361 -2.35 13.24 12.83
N LEU A 362 -3.15 14.13 12.25
CA LEU A 362 -2.66 15.23 11.41
C LEU A 362 -2.80 16.57 12.15
N ARG A 363 -1.74 17.37 12.10
CA ARG A 363 -1.79 18.78 12.50
C ARG A 363 -2.30 19.64 11.34
N LEU A 364 -3.26 20.51 11.62
CA LEU A 364 -3.82 21.45 10.65
C LEU A 364 -3.43 22.92 10.92
N ASP A 365 -2.54 23.16 11.87
CA ASP A 365 -1.98 24.48 12.20
C ASP A 365 -0.88 24.94 11.23
N GLY A 366 -0.45 24.06 10.31
CA GLY A 366 0.45 24.39 9.22
C GLY A 366 -0.18 25.37 8.23
N ILE A 367 0.65 26.23 7.62
CA ILE A 367 0.19 27.27 6.69
C ILE A 367 -0.64 26.72 5.52
N ASN A 368 -0.36 25.49 5.08
CA ASN A 368 -1.07 24.80 4.01
C ASN A 368 -2.51 24.40 4.39
N CYS A 369 -2.80 24.26 5.69
CA CYS A 369 -4.06 23.77 6.21
C CYS A 369 -4.82 24.83 7.02
N LEU A 370 -4.43 26.10 6.96
CA LEU A 370 -5.22 27.17 7.57
C LEU A 370 -6.65 27.14 7.02
N THR A 371 -7.65 27.15 7.91
CA THR A 371 -9.09 27.04 7.60
C THR A 371 -9.57 25.65 7.13
N ALA A 372 -8.72 24.62 7.22
CA ALA A 372 -9.05 23.23 6.86
C ALA A 372 -10.21 22.63 7.66
N GLU A 373 -10.55 23.18 8.82
CA GLU A 373 -11.68 22.74 9.64
C GLU A 373 -13.04 22.90 8.96
N ARG A 374 -13.12 23.70 7.88
CA ARG A 374 -14.34 23.86 7.06
C ARG A 374 -14.73 22.59 6.32
N ASP A 375 -13.74 21.85 5.83
CA ASP A 375 -13.92 20.56 5.17
C ASP A 375 -12.66 19.69 5.43
N PRO A 376 -12.66 18.94 6.54
CA PRO A 376 -11.53 18.10 6.91
C PRO A 376 -11.17 17.04 5.85
N ILE A 377 -12.18 16.51 5.15
CA ILE A 377 -11.98 15.46 4.14
C ILE A 377 -11.28 16.06 2.92
N ALA A 378 -11.79 17.19 2.42
CA ALA A 378 -11.14 17.90 1.31
C ALA A 378 -9.73 18.37 1.71
N ALA A 379 -9.54 18.84 2.95
CA ALA A 379 -8.24 19.27 3.43
C ALA A 379 -7.20 18.13 3.44
N ILE A 380 -7.59 16.93 3.89
CA ILE A 380 -6.71 15.74 3.84
C ILE A 380 -6.27 15.46 2.40
N VAL A 381 -7.21 15.46 1.45
CA VAL A 381 -6.94 15.07 0.06
C VAL A 381 -6.19 16.16 -0.71
N THR A 382 -6.50 17.43 -0.50
CA THR A 382 -6.06 18.51 -1.39
C THR A 382 -4.93 19.37 -0.81
N ALA A 383 -4.83 19.48 0.51
CA ALA A 383 -3.95 20.45 1.16
C ALA A 383 -2.87 19.82 2.05
N ALA A 384 -3.22 18.77 2.80
CA ALA A 384 -2.30 18.12 3.72
C ALA A 384 -1.10 17.47 3.02
N GLN A 385 0.02 17.40 3.73
CA GLN A 385 1.30 16.89 3.27
C GLN A 385 1.95 16.00 4.34
N PRO A 386 2.99 15.22 4.01
CA PRO A 386 3.65 14.33 4.97
C PRO A 386 4.08 15.01 6.28
N TYR A 387 4.53 16.27 6.24
CA TYR A 387 4.93 16.99 7.46
C TYR A 387 3.76 17.31 8.41
N ASN A 388 2.52 17.26 7.93
CA ASN A 388 1.32 17.38 8.77
C ASN A 388 1.09 16.12 9.61
N VAL A 389 1.72 14.99 9.28
CA VAL A 389 1.62 13.75 10.06
C VAL A 389 2.38 13.94 11.37
N GLU A 390 1.65 14.01 12.48
CA GLU A 390 2.22 14.27 13.80
C GLU A 390 2.44 12.97 14.58
N THR A 391 1.42 12.11 14.62
CA THR A 391 1.43 10.87 15.41
C THR A 391 0.92 9.72 14.56
N VAL A 392 1.57 8.56 14.67
CA VAL A 392 1.15 7.33 13.99
C VAL A 392 1.17 6.18 14.97
N LEU A 393 0.08 5.40 14.97
CA LEU A 393 -0.06 4.15 15.70
C LEU A 393 -0.30 3.02 14.70
N VAL A 394 0.37 1.88 14.92
CA VAL A 394 0.14 0.64 14.16
C VAL A 394 -0.20 -0.46 15.16
N GLY A 395 -1.40 -1.03 15.06
CA GLY A 395 -1.93 -1.98 16.03
C GLY A 395 -1.90 -1.42 17.46
N GLY A 396 -2.13 -0.12 17.64
CA GLY A 396 -2.06 0.60 18.91
C GLY A 396 -0.65 0.88 19.43
N ARG A 397 0.40 0.41 18.75
CA ARG A 397 1.78 0.76 19.09
C ARG A 397 2.15 2.09 18.46
N LEU A 398 2.65 3.02 19.27
CA LEU A 398 3.15 4.31 18.82
C LEU A 398 4.45 4.12 18.01
N VAL A 399 4.48 4.59 16.76
CA VAL A 399 5.64 4.49 15.85
C VAL A 399 6.18 5.85 15.39
N LYS A 400 5.36 6.89 15.50
CA LYS A 400 5.71 8.29 15.25
C LYS A 400 5.02 9.16 16.29
N SER A 401 5.73 10.16 16.81
CA SER A 401 5.19 11.13 17.77
C SER A 401 5.84 12.50 17.59
N ALA A 402 5.06 13.56 17.79
CA ALA A 402 5.51 14.94 17.62
C ALA A 402 6.20 15.21 16.25
N GLY A 403 5.75 14.51 15.20
CA GLY A 403 6.31 14.63 13.85
C GLY A 403 7.64 13.90 13.63
N ARG A 404 8.06 13.00 14.54
CA ARG A 404 9.30 12.21 14.42
C ARG A 404 9.03 10.72 14.56
N LEU A 405 9.62 9.93 13.67
CA LEU A 405 9.66 8.46 13.82
C LEU A 405 10.34 8.09 15.14
N ILE A 406 9.86 7.02 15.76
CA ILE A 406 10.38 6.46 17.02
C ILE A 406 11.32 5.26 16.73
N HIS A 407 11.65 5.03 15.45
CA HIS A 407 12.46 3.91 14.99
C HIS A 407 13.89 4.33 14.62
N GLY A 408 14.87 3.65 15.23
CA GLY A 408 16.26 3.57 14.78
C GLY A 408 17.06 4.88 14.72
N ASP A 409 18.32 4.74 14.27
CA ASP A 409 19.16 5.86 13.86
C ASP A 409 18.91 6.16 12.38
N ALA A 410 18.05 7.15 12.11
CA ALA A 410 17.74 7.57 10.75
C ALA A 410 18.98 8.12 10.00
N GLY A 411 19.98 8.62 10.72
CA GLY A 411 21.25 9.05 10.14
C GLY A 411 22.04 7.87 9.60
N GLN A 412 22.22 6.83 10.43
CA GLN A 412 22.89 5.59 10.01
C GLN A 412 22.17 4.94 8.82
N LEU A 413 20.84 4.84 8.87
CA LEU A 413 20.06 4.26 7.77
C LEU A 413 20.23 5.04 6.46
N ALA A 414 20.33 6.38 6.53
CA ALA A 414 20.57 7.20 5.36
C ALA A 414 21.97 6.98 4.78
N ASP A 415 22.98 6.77 5.63
CA ASP A 415 24.34 6.45 5.19
C ASP A 415 24.39 5.06 4.55
N ASP A 416 23.80 4.04 5.19
CA ASP A 416 23.70 2.68 4.66
C ASP A 416 22.98 2.66 3.29
N LEU A 417 21.88 3.40 3.15
CA LEU A 417 21.13 3.46 1.90
C LEU A 417 21.93 4.10 0.77
N ARG A 418 22.81 5.08 1.06
CA ARG A 418 23.71 5.67 0.06
C ARG A 418 24.79 4.68 -0.38
N GLU A 419 25.30 3.87 0.54
CA GLU A 419 26.24 2.79 0.20
C GLU A 419 25.59 1.75 -0.70
N VAL A 420 24.35 1.34 -0.38
CA VAL A 420 23.56 0.44 -1.24
C VAL A 420 23.37 1.05 -2.63
N ALA A 421 22.90 2.31 -2.71
CA ALA A 421 22.67 2.99 -3.98
C ALA A 421 23.95 3.06 -4.83
N ALA A 422 25.10 3.35 -4.23
CA ALA A 422 26.39 3.37 -4.92
C ALA A 422 26.85 1.99 -5.38
N ALA A 423 26.56 0.92 -4.62
CA ALA A 423 26.96 -0.44 -4.96
C ALA A 423 26.16 -1.01 -6.15
N VAL A 424 24.90 -0.59 -6.32
CA VAL A 424 23.99 -1.12 -7.34
C VAL A 424 23.87 -0.25 -8.59
N ALA A 425 24.31 1.01 -8.52
CA ALA A 425 24.31 1.97 -9.64
C ALA A 425 24.96 1.44 -10.92
#